data_AF-A0A0A2J6B5-F1
#
_entry.id   AF-A0A0A2J6B5-F1
#
_cell.length_a   1.000
_cell.length_b   1.000
_cell.length_c   1.000
_cell.angle_alpha   90.00
_cell.angle_beta   90.00
_cell.angle_gamma   90.00
#
_symmetry.space_group_name_H-M   'P 1'
#
loop_
_entity.id
_entity.type
_entity.pdbx_description
1 polymer ?
#
loop_
_entity_poly.entity_id
_entity_poly.type
_entity_poly.pdbx_seq_one_letter_code
_entity_poly.pdbx_strand_id
1 'polypeptide(L)'
;MASEADDQSRDIVTSLVRLHSIIDAIKGSDQPIYQATWQQLHEAIEPWPKIGPHGGPLAWPLFLSDKFSLLLKHGDWIARILFLHFGIAMRLLCHRWYVRDWGRRLVLATLDALDKVPQEWEETISWIRRAAARED
;
A
#
# COMPACT_ATOMS: atom_id res chain seq x y z
N MET A 1 -3.38 11.75 18.52
CA MET A 1 -2.16 11.56 17.71
C MET A 1 -1.61 10.14 17.80
N ALA A 2 -1.08 9.65 18.94
CA ALA A 2 -0.58 8.25 19.02
C ALA A 2 -1.67 7.19 18.74
N SER A 3 -2.84 7.32 19.37
CA SER A 3 -3.99 6.42 19.15
C SER A 3 -4.44 6.33 17.69
N GLU A 4 -4.37 7.43 16.94
CA GLU A 4 -4.91 7.52 15.58
C GLU A 4 -3.95 6.91 14.55
N ALA A 5 -2.65 7.13 14.72
CA ALA A 5 -1.63 6.44 13.92
C ALA A 5 -1.63 4.92 14.21
N ASP A 6 -1.90 4.52 15.45
CA ASP A 6 -2.03 3.11 15.83
C ASP A 6 -3.30 2.46 15.29
N ASP A 7 -4.42 3.19 15.24
CA ASP A 7 -5.64 2.76 14.55
C ASP A 7 -5.40 2.64 13.04
N GLN A 8 -4.72 3.63 12.44
CA GLN A 8 -4.38 3.60 11.02
C GLN A 8 -3.45 2.44 10.66
N SER A 9 -2.42 2.18 11.46
CA SER A 9 -1.52 1.04 11.25
C SER A 9 -2.28 -0.29 11.28
N ARG A 10 -3.18 -0.48 12.25
CA ARG A 10 -4.06 -1.66 12.32
C ARG A 10 -5.00 -1.79 11.13
N ASP A 11 -5.58 -0.67 10.68
CA ASP A 11 -6.44 -0.65 9.49
C ASP A 11 -5.64 -1.09 8.24
N ILE A 12 -4.40 -0.60 8.08
CA ILE A 12 -3.51 -0.94 6.96
C ILE A 12 -3.15 -2.43 6.99
N VAL A 13 -2.69 -2.94 8.13
CA VAL A 13 -2.31 -4.36 8.28
C VAL A 13 -3.53 -5.26 8.03
N THR A 14 -4.70 -4.90 8.54
CA THR A 14 -5.94 -5.64 8.27
C THR A 14 -6.27 -5.70 6.78
N SER A 15 -6.14 -4.57 6.08
CA SER A 15 -6.36 -4.50 4.63
C SER A 15 -5.31 -5.31 3.85
N LEU A 16 -4.04 -5.29 4.28
CA LEU A 16 -2.97 -6.10 3.69
C LEU A 16 -3.21 -7.60 3.88
N VAL A 17 -3.69 -8.05 5.05
CA VAL A 17 -4.03 -9.47 5.27
C VAL A 17 -5.14 -9.92 4.31
N ARG A 18 -6.17 -9.11 4.09
CA ARG A 18 -7.22 -9.40 3.10
C ARG A 18 -6.66 -9.49 1.69
N LEU A 19 -5.78 -8.56 1.32
CA LEU A 19 -5.11 -8.56 0.02
C LEU A 19 -4.23 -9.82 -0.17
N HIS A 20 -3.55 -10.27 0.89
CA HIS A 20 -2.76 -11.51 0.84
C HIS A 20 -3.63 -12.72 0.50
N SER A 21 -4.81 -12.84 1.14
CA SER A 21 -5.76 -13.91 0.84
C SER A 21 -6.22 -13.89 -0.62
N ILE A 22 -6.38 -12.71 -1.23
CA ILE A 22 -6.69 -12.57 -2.65
C ILE A 22 -5.51 -13.05 -3.51
N ILE A 23 -4.29 -12.60 -3.20
CA ILE A 23 -3.06 -13.00 -3.91
C ILE A 23 -2.88 -14.53 -3.87
N ASP A 24 -3.09 -15.15 -2.71
CA ASP A 24 -2.94 -16.60 -2.52
C ASP A 24 -3.99 -17.42 -3.29
N ALA A 25 -5.20 -16.87 -3.45
CA ALA A 25 -6.27 -17.53 -4.20
C ALA A 25 -6.04 -17.54 -5.72
N ILE A 26 -5.22 -16.63 -6.24
CA ILE A 26 -4.97 -16.49 -7.68
C ILE A 26 -3.98 -17.55 -8.16
N LYS A 27 -4.33 -18.23 -9.25
CA LYS A 27 -3.43 -19.17 -9.92
C LYS A 27 -2.86 -18.49 -11.16
N GLY A 28 -1.70 -17.87 -11.03
CA GLY A 28 -1.06 -17.13 -12.13
C GLY A 28 0.45 -17.08 -12.02
N SER A 29 1.15 -16.88 -13.15
CA SER A 29 2.61 -16.82 -13.20
C SER A 29 3.21 -15.65 -12.42
N ASP A 30 2.43 -14.59 -12.20
CA ASP A 30 2.87 -13.39 -11.49
C ASP A 30 2.56 -13.45 -9.97
N GLN A 31 1.86 -14.48 -9.49
CA GLN A 31 1.54 -14.64 -8.05
C GLN A 31 2.77 -14.54 -7.13
N PRO A 32 3.91 -15.20 -7.42
CA PRO A 32 5.10 -15.09 -6.56
C PRO A 32 5.64 -13.66 -6.48
N ILE A 33 5.47 -12.86 -7.54
CA ILE A 33 5.87 -11.45 -7.56
C ILE A 33 5.01 -10.65 -6.60
N TYR A 34 3.69 -10.85 -6.63
CA TYR A 34 2.77 -10.20 -5.71
C TYR A 34 3.02 -10.60 -4.26
N GLN A 35 3.25 -11.88 -3.99
CA GLN A 35 3.54 -12.38 -2.64
C GLN A 35 4.83 -11.76 -2.08
N ALA A 36 5.92 -11.76 -2.85
CA ALA A 36 7.18 -11.17 -2.42
C ALA A 36 7.04 -9.66 -2.15
N THR A 37 6.38 -8.93 -3.04
CA THR A 37 6.15 -7.49 -2.88
C THR A 37 5.22 -7.16 -1.71
N TRP A 38 4.18 -7.97 -1.50
CA TRP A 38 3.31 -7.89 -0.32
C TRP A 38 4.09 -8.13 0.97
N GLN A 39 4.91 -9.18 1.04
CA GLN A 39 5.69 -9.53 2.22
C GLN A 39 6.62 -8.39 2.61
N GLN A 40 7.35 -7.83 1.64
CA GLN A 40 8.21 -6.66 1.87
C GLN A 40 7.44 -5.46 2.43
N LEU A 41 6.22 -5.21 1.94
CA LEU A 41 5.40 -4.09 2.41
C LEU A 41 4.90 -4.35 3.83
N HIS A 42 4.45 -5.57 4.10
CA HIS A 42 3.96 -6.00 5.41
C HIS A 42 5.08 -5.89 6.47
N GLU A 43 6.26 -6.43 6.19
CA GLU A 43 7.44 -6.34 7.08
C GLU A 43 7.91 -4.89 7.32
N ALA A 44 7.71 -4.00 6.35
CA ALA A 44 8.03 -2.59 6.52
C ALA A 44 7.08 -1.86 7.49
N ILE A 45 5.84 -2.34 7.64
CA ILE A 45 4.76 -1.68 8.40
C ILE A 45 4.56 -2.31 9.78
N GLU A 46 4.59 -3.64 9.87
CA GLU A 46 4.28 -4.42 11.09
C GLU A 46 5.04 -3.94 12.34
N PRO A 47 6.32 -3.53 12.27
CA PRO A 47 7.07 -3.08 13.46
C PRO A 47 6.62 -1.74 14.04
N TRP A 48 5.69 -1.02 13.41
CA TRP A 48 5.16 0.26 13.91
C TRP A 48 4.78 0.17 15.41
N PRO A 49 5.14 1.17 16.25
CA PRO A 49 5.70 2.49 15.92
C PRO A 49 7.22 2.54 15.76
N LYS A 50 7.92 1.39 15.77
CA LYS A 50 9.35 1.36 15.44
C LYS A 50 9.53 1.50 13.92
N ILE A 51 10.67 2.04 13.51
CA ILE A 51 11.07 2.00 12.10
C ILE A 51 11.32 0.52 11.78
N GLY A 52 10.55 -0.03 10.84
CA GLY A 52 10.73 -1.40 10.36
C GLY A 52 12.11 -1.62 9.71
N PRO A 53 12.44 -2.86 9.36
CA PRO A 53 13.70 -3.18 8.69
C PRO A 53 13.94 -2.27 7.48
N HIS A 54 15.21 -1.98 7.21
CA HIS A 54 15.66 -1.19 6.05
C HIS A 54 15.11 0.24 5.94
N GLY A 55 14.52 0.82 6.99
CA GLY A 55 13.97 2.19 6.96
C GLY A 55 12.44 2.24 6.85
N GLY A 56 11.76 1.10 7.06
CA GLY A 56 10.30 1.01 7.05
C GLY A 56 9.71 1.32 5.68
N PRO A 57 8.46 1.83 5.62
CA PRO A 57 7.76 2.02 4.35
C PRO A 57 8.52 2.95 3.39
N LEU A 58 9.27 3.94 3.91
CA LEU A 58 10.03 4.89 3.09
C LEU A 58 11.01 4.21 2.12
N ALA A 59 11.63 3.11 2.54
CA ALA A 59 12.62 2.40 1.72
C ALA A 59 12.00 1.32 0.83
N TRP A 60 10.73 0.97 1.03
CA TRP A 60 10.06 -0.11 0.31
C TRP A 60 10.19 -0.02 -1.22
N PRO A 61 10.07 1.16 -1.88
CA PRO A 61 10.22 1.26 -3.33
C PRO A 61 11.58 0.79 -3.88
N LEU A 62 12.63 0.79 -3.05
CA LEU A 62 13.98 0.36 -3.44
C LEU A 62 14.08 -1.16 -3.66
N PHE A 63 13.12 -1.93 -3.15
CA PHE A 63 13.13 -3.40 -3.20
C PHE A 63 12.18 -3.99 -4.25
N LEU A 64 11.51 -3.13 -5.03
CA LEU A 64 10.59 -3.56 -6.07
C LEU A 64 11.35 -4.22 -7.23
N SER A 65 10.89 -5.39 -7.63
CA SER A 65 11.42 -6.04 -8.82
C SER A 65 11.03 -5.28 -10.09
N ASP A 66 11.85 -5.42 -11.14
CA ASP A 66 11.52 -4.90 -12.47
C ASP A 66 10.19 -5.46 -12.98
N LYS A 67 9.91 -6.73 -12.67
CA LYS A 67 8.67 -7.41 -13.04
C LYS A 67 7.45 -6.77 -12.37
N PHE A 68 7.51 -6.46 -11.06
CA PHE A 68 6.45 -5.74 -10.38
C PHE A 68 6.26 -4.34 -10.98
N SER A 69 7.36 -3.63 -11.25
CA SER A 69 7.33 -2.31 -11.88
C SER A 69 6.65 -2.34 -13.26
N LEU A 70 6.85 -3.41 -14.03
CA LEU A 70 6.20 -3.61 -15.32
C LEU A 70 4.69 -3.88 -15.17
N LEU A 71 4.29 -4.69 -14.19
CA LEU A 71 2.87 -4.95 -13.89
C LEU A 71 2.15 -3.66 -13.49
N LEU A 72 2.76 -2.85 -12.62
CA LEU A 72 2.23 -1.55 -12.22
C LEU A 72 2.10 -0.61 -13.42
N LYS A 73 3.12 -0.54 -14.30
CA LYS A 73 3.09 0.27 -15.53
C LYS A 73 2.00 -0.16 -16.51
N HIS A 74 1.74 -1.46 -16.64
CA HIS A 74 0.66 -1.99 -17.47
C HIS A 74 -0.72 -1.89 -16.83
N GLY A 75 -0.79 -1.36 -15.60
CA GLY A 75 -2.05 -1.13 -14.92
C GLY A 75 -2.66 -2.37 -14.29
N ASP A 76 -1.86 -3.38 -13.96
CA ASP A 76 -2.31 -4.54 -13.21
C ASP A 76 -2.95 -4.11 -11.87
N TRP A 77 -4.11 -4.68 -11.57
CA TRP A 77 -4.90 -4.25 -10.43
C TRP A 77 -4.29 -4.62 -9.08
N ILE A 78 -3.64 -5.78 -8.96
CA ILE A 78 -3.02 -6.19 -7.70
C ILE A 78 -1.79 -5.33 -7.43
N ALA A 79 -1.00 -5.06 -8.47
CA ALA A 79 0.14 -4.15 -8.38
C ALA A 79 -0.31 -2.73 -7.99
N ARG A 80 -1.39 -2.21 -8.59
CA ARG A 80 -1.98 -0.91 -8.22
C ARG A 80 -2.46 -0.89 -6.78
N ILE A 81 -3.15 -1.93 -6.33
CA ILE A 81 -3.68 -2.01 -4.96
C ILE A 81 -2.53 -2.08 -3.95
N LEU A 82 -1.48 -2.87 -4.20
CA LEU A 82 -0.26 -2.88 -3.37
C LEU A 82 0.40 -1.49 -3.32
N PHE A 83 0.51 -0.81 -4.46
CA PHE A 83 1.09 0.53 -4.54
C PHE A 83 0.27 1.59 -3.79
N LEU A 84 -1.05 1.48 -3.81
CA LEU A 84 -1.94 2.34 -3.02
C LEU A 84 -1.79 2.07 -1.52
N HIS A 85 -1.64 0.81 -1.10
CA HIS A 85 -1.35 0.48 0.32
C HIS A 85 -0.02 1.09 0.78
N PHE A 86 1.00 1.07 -0.07
CA PHE A 86 2.25 1.78 0.19
C PHE A 86 2.02 3.29 0.41
N GLY A 87 1.24 3.94 -0.45
CA GLY A 87 0.90 5.35 -0.28
C GLY A 87 0.16 5.66 1.04
N ILE A 88 -0.73 4.77 1.47
CA ILE A 88 -1.38 4.88 2.79
C ILE A 88 -0.38 4.63 3.94
N ALA A 89 0.52 3.66 3.80
CA ALA A 89 1.56 3.38 4.80
C ALA A 89 2.53 4.56 4.99
N MET A 90 2.85 5.29 3.91
CA MET A 90 3.66 6.50 3.99
C MET A 90 3.04 7.60 4.86
N ARG A 91 1.72 7.59 5.09
CA ARG A 91 1.08 8.53 6.01
C ARG A 91 1.44 8.29 7.48
N LEU A 92 1.85 7.08 7.87
CA LEU A 92 2.38 6.84 9.22
C LEU A 92 3.64 7.71 9.51
N LEU A 93 4.29 8.17 8.44
CA LEU A 93 5.47 9.02 8.49
C LEU A 93 5.19 10.49 8.13
N CYS A 94 3.92 10.92 7.98
CA CYS A 94 3.56 12.26 7.50
C CYS A 94 4.12 13.41 8.35
N HIS A 95 4.26 13.19 9.66
CA HIS A 95 4.86 14.15 10.60
C HIS A 95 6.36 14.39 10.36
N ARG A 96 7.03 13.56 9.54
CA ARG A 96 8.43 13.74 9.15
C ARG A 96 8.52 14.77 8.04
N TRP A 97 9.38 15.77 8.21
CA TRP A 97 9.54 16.91 7.29
C TRP A 97 9.85 16.52 5.84
N TYR A 98 10.48 15.37 5.61
CA TYR A 98 10.83 14.86 4.29
C TYR A 98 9.73 13.98 3.66
N VAL A 99 8.67 13.60 4.40
CA VAL A 99 7.52 12.85 3.87
C VAL A 99 6.33 13.77 3.68
N ARG A 100 5.89 14.47 4.74
CA ARG A 100 4.69 15.33 4.73
C ARG A 100 3.51 14.63 4.05
N ASP A 101 2.84 15.30 3.11
CA ASP A 101 1.67 14.79 2.40
C ASP A 101 2.00 13.84 1.24
N TRP A 102 3.25 13.40 1.07
CA TRP A 102 3.66 12.67 -0.13
C TRP A 102 2.84 11.39 -0.34
N GLY A 103 2.62 10.62 0.73
CA GLY A 103 1.78 9.41 0.67
C GLY A 103 0.35 9.70 0.21
N ARG A 104 -0.28 10.75 0.76
CA ARG A 104 -1.62 11.19 0.36
C ARG A 104 -1.66 11.61 -1.11
N ARG A 105 -0.71 12.44 -1.56
CA ARG A 105 -0.63 12.90 -2.96
C ARG A 105 -0.43 11.74 -3.93
N LEU A 106 0.40 10.76 -3.55
CA LEU A 106 0.61 9.55 -4.34
C LEU A 106 -0.68 8.75 -4.51
N VAL A 107 -1.43 8.55 -3.43
CA VAL A 107 -2.71 7.83 -3.47
C VAL A 107 -3.71 8.58 -4.34
N LEU A 108 -3.90 9.88 -4.13
CA LEU A 108 -4.86 10.67 -4.90
C LEU A 108 -4.52 10.68 -6.40
N ALA A 109 -3.25 10.92 -6.76
CA ALA A 109 -2.82 10.90 -8.15
C ALA A 109 -3.00 9.51 -8.80
N THR A 110 -2.76 8.43 -8.05
CA THR A 110 -2.98 7.06 -8.54
C THR A 110 -4.46 6.79 -8.74
N LEU A 111 -5.32 7.21 -7.80
CA LEU A 111 -6.77 7.04 -7.87
C LEU A 111 -7.42 7.83 -9.00
N ASP A 112 -6.96 9.07 -9.25
CA ASP A 112 -7.45 9.92 -10.33
C ASP A 112 -7.10 9.36 -11.72
N ALA A 113 -6.00 8.60 -11.81
CA ALA A 113 -5.59 7.90 -13.03
C ALA A 113 -6.28 6.54 -13.22
N LEU A 114 -7.12 6.09 -12.28
CA LEU A 114 -7.88 4.86 -12.46
C LEU A 114 -9.07 5.12 -13.37
N ASP A 115 -9.22 4.29 -14.40
CA ASP A 115 -10.40 4.24 -15.23
C ASP A 115 -11.55 3.52 -14.47
N LYS A 116 -12.20 2.54 -15.11
CA LYS A 116 -13.23 1.71 -14.51
C LYS A 116 -12.61 0.76 -13.48
N VAL A 117 -12.89 1.00 -12.21
CA VAL A 117 -12.54 0.09 -11.09
C VAL A 117 -13.37 -1.20 -11.23
N PRO A 118 -12.74 -2.39 -11.32
CA PRO A 118 -13.44 -3.66 -11.29
C PRO A 118 -14.18 -3.85 -9.96
N GLN A 119 -15.33 -4.52 -10.02
CA GLN A 119 -16.22 -4.71 -8.87
C GLN A 119 -15.51 -5.32 -7.66
N GLU A 120 -14.59 -6.27 -7.89
CA GLU A 120 -13.81 -6.94 -6.83
C GLU A 120 -12.92 -5.97 -6.02
N TRP A 121 -12.57 -4.80 -6.56
CA TRP A 121 -11.73 -3.80 -5.92
C TRP A 121 -12.50 -2.60 -5.37
N GLU A 122 -13.81 -2.50 -5.60
CA GLU A 122 -14.61 -1.33 -5.21
C GLU A 122 -14.56 -1.06 -3.71
N GLU A 123 -14.66 -2.10 -2.88
CA GLU A 123 -14.59 -1.97 -1.42
C GLU A 123 -13.21 -1.48 -0.97
N THR A 124 -12.15 -2.10 -1.49
CA THR A 124 -10.76 -1.75 -1.17
C THR A 124 -10.43 -0.32 -1.60
N ILE A 125 -10.80 0.08 -2.83
CA ILE A 125 -10.60 1.45 -3.33
C ILE A 125 -11.41 2.46 -2.52
N SER A 126 -12.64 2.12 -2.13
CA SER A 126 -13.46 2.99 -1.28
C SER A 126 -12.84 3.18 0.10
N TRP A 127 -12.27 2.12 0.69
CA TRP A 127 -11.51 2.22 1.94
C TRP A 127 -10.24 3.07 1.76
N ILE A 128 -9.45 2.84 0.70
CA ILE A 128 -8.24 3.63 0.39
C ILE A 128 -8.57 5.12 0.27
N ARG A 129 -9.66 5.47 -0.43
CA ARG A 129 -10.13 6.87 -0.56
C ARG A 129 -10.41 7.50 0.80
N ARG A 130 -11.17 6.80 1.65
CA ARG A 130 -11.49 7.30 3.01
C ARG A 130 -10.22 7.41 3.86
N ALA A 131 -9.34 6.41 3.78
CA ALA A 131 -8.07 6.42 4.50
C ALA A 131 -7.20 7.60 4.05
N ALA A 132 -7.08 7.90 2.75
CA ALA A 132 -6.31 9.04 2.26
C ALA A 132 -6.93 10.42 2.55
N ALA A 133 -8.24 10.46 2.81
CA ALA A 133 -8.97 11.69 3.11
C ALA A 133 -8.97 12.07 4.60
N ARG A 134 -8.52 11.16 5.51
CA ARG A 134 -8.31 11.51 6.92
C ARG A 134 -7.27 12.63 7.01
N GLU A 135 -7.53 13.63 7.84
CA GLU A 135 -6.55 14.67 8.16
C GLU A 135 -5.43 14.08 9.04
N ASP A 136 -4.24 14.67 8.97
CA ASP A 136 -3.03 14.24 9.70
C ASP A 136 -2.87 14.99 11.05
#